data_AF-A0A060CBE0-F1
#
_entry.id   AF-A0A060CBE0-F1
#
_cell.length_a   1.000
_cell.length_b   1.000
_cell.length_c   1.000
_cell.angle_alpha   90.00
_cell.angle_beta   90.00
_cell.angle_gamma   90.00
#
_symmetry.space_group_name_H-M   'P 1'
#
loop_
_entity.id
_entity.type
_entity.pdbx_description
1 polymer ?
#
loop_
_entity_poly.entity_id
_entity_poly.type
_entity_poly.pdbx_seq_one_letter_code
_entity_poly.pdbx_strand_id
1 'polypeptide(L)'
;MRLRFLRSKGTITSPTATRHAVHAQINLCEAGSLIRRRVIEAGLRFDEDMRKGYEDWDFWLSAWGRGFRGRSAAQPMLLYRKRPVSMLSNSHDADAELRRNLQARHTWLFNTPKLLALEAARFPRYAVIEGEGDTARLMTDPDHSREITLDELERMIMAYLAEP
;
A
#
# COMPACT_ATOMS: atom_id res chain seq x y z
N MET A 1 -0.78 17.35 36.49
CA MET A 1 -0.75 17.61 35.03
C MET A 1 0.60 18.22 34.67
N ARG A 2 1.55 17.42 34.18
CA ARG A 2 2.89 17.89 33.75
C ARG A 2 3.02 17.64 32.26
N LEU A 3 3.00 18.70 31.46
CA LEU A 3 3.33 18.66 30.04
C LEU A 3 4.87 18.64 29.91
N ARG A 4 5.43 17.47 29.60
CA ARG A 4 6.83 17.37 29.12
C ARG A 4 6.81 17.53 27.61
N PHE A 5 7.30 18.66 27.12
CA PHE A 5 7.70 18.78 25.72
C PHE A 5 9.10 18.19 25.57
N LEU A 6 9.21 17.02 24.93
CA LEU A 6 10.49 16.42 24.57
C LEU A 6 10.65 16.46 23.05
N ARG A 7 11.48 17.39 22.58
CA ARG A 7 11.94 17.45 21.18
C ARG A 7 12.85 16.24 20.92
N SER A 8 12.31 15.20 20.29
CA SER A 8 13.09 14.07 19.79
C SER A 8 13.64 14.37 18.39
N LYS A 9 14.96 14.57 18.30
CA LYS A 9 15.74 14.45 17.05
C LYS A 9 15.86 12.97 16.69
N GLY A 10 14.90 12.43 15.96
CA GLY A 10 14.93 11.07 15.45
C GLY A 10 14.62 11.06 13.96
N THR A 11 15.45 10.38 13.18
CA THR A 11 15.27 10.19 11.73
C THR A 11 13.88 9.60 11.45
N ILE A 12 12.98 10.42 10.89
CA ILE A 12 11.61 10.03 10.54
C ILE A 12 11.69 9.12 9.30
N THR A 13 11.53 7.81 9.48
CA THR A 13 11.24 6.90 8.36
C THR A 13 9.79 7.13 7.93
N SER A 14 9.58 7.94 6.89
CA SER A 14 8.25 8.29 6.37
C SER A 14 7.43 7.03 5.99
N PRO A 15 6.18 6.91 6.48
CA PRO A 15 5.18 5.92 6.05
C PRO A 15 4.62 6.17 4.64
N THR A 16 5.44 6.50 3.64
CA THR A 16 5.01 6.63 2.23
C THR A 16 4.66 5.28 1.55
N ALA A 17 4.34 4.29 2.37
CA ALA A 17 3.99 2.94 2.05
C ALA A 17 2.56 2.90 1.49
N THR A 18 2.40 2.45 0.25
CA THR A 18 1.08 2.22 -0.33
C THR A 18 0.28 1.22 0.50
N ARG A 19 -0.95 1.59 0.89
CA ARG A 19 -1.88 0.73 1.63
C ARG A 19 -2.32 -0.46 0.79
N HIS A 20 -2.28 -1.64 1.40
CA HIS A 20 -2.54 -2.87 0.68
C HIS A 20 -3.96 -2.97 0.12
N ALA A 21 -4.95 -2.65 0.97
CA ALA A 21 -6.36 -2.66 0.61
C ALA A 21 -6.70 -1.68 -0.52
N VAL A 22 -6.04 -0.51 -0.55
CA VAL A 22 -6.30 0.50 -1.58
C VAL A 22 -5.74 0.04 -2.93
N HIS A 23 -4.51 -0.47 -2.95
CA HIS A 23 -3.90 -0.96 -4.19
C HIS A 23 -4.60 -2.20 -4.78
N ALA A 24 -5.30 -2.98 -3.94
CA ALA A 24 -6.15 -4.07 -4.39
C ALA A 24 -7.45 -3.58 -5.07
N GLN A 25 -7.95 -2.39 -4.73
CA GLN A 25 -9.20 -1.87 -5.28
C GLN A 25 -9.00 -0.97 -6.50
N ILE A 26 -7.88 -0.24 -6.52
CA ILE A 26 -7.53 0.71 -7.57
C ILE A 26 -6.05 0.61 -7.92
N ASN A 27 -5.72 0.72 -9.21
CA ASN A 27 -4.35 0.88 -9.63
C ASN A 27 -3.85 2.29 -9.24
N LEU A 28 -2.87 2.33 -8.33
CA LEU A 28 -2.25 3.56 -7.84
C LEU A 28 -0.97 3.92 -8.59
N CYS A 29 -0.47 3.00 -9.41
CA CYS A 29 0.75 3.17 -10.17
C CYS A 29 0.38 3.65 -11.56
N GLU A 30 0.74 4.89 -11.86
CA GLU A 30 0.47 5.52 -13.16
C GLU A 30 1.58 5.18 -14.18
N ALA A 31 1.33 5.48 -15.46
CA ALA A 31 2.21 5.12 -16.57
C ALA A 31 3.66 5.65 -16.46
N GLY A 32 3.88 6.75 -15.75
CA GLY A 32 5.17 7.34 -15.42
C GLY A 32 5.84 6.77 -14.16
N SER A 33 5.32 5.68 -13.58
CA SER A 33 5.95 5.01 -12.44
C SER A 33 7.33 4.46 -12.82
N LEU A 34 8.34 4.74 -11.97
CA LEU A 34 9.71 4.29 -12.21
C LEU A 34 9.98 2.92 -11.57
N ILE A 35 10.66 2.05 -12.31
CA ILE A 35 11.10 0.73 -11.83
C ILE A 35 12.60 0.67 -11.64
N ARG A 36 13.05 0.04 -10.55
CA ARG A 36 14.47 -0.29 -10.39
C ARG A 36 14.80 -1.49 -11.28
N ARG A 37 15.98 -1.46 -11.92
CA ARG A 37 16.50 -2.56 -12.76
C ARG A 37 16.38 -3.95 -12.10
N ARG A 38 16.65 -4.06 -10.80
CA ARG A 38 16.54 -5.31 -10.02
C ARG A 38 15.17 -6.01 -10.11
N VAL A 39 14.10 -5.26 -10.38
CA VAL A 39 12.74 -5.81 -10.54
C VAL A 39 12.68 -6.64 -11.83
N ILE A 40 13.21 -6.10 -12.92
CA ILE A 40 13.31 -6.78 -14.22
C ILE A 40 14.32 -7.94 -14.15
N GLU A 41 15.44 -7.78 -13.45
CA GLU A 41 16.42 -8.87 -13.27
C GLU A 41 15.85 -10.03 -12.45
N ALA A 42 14.89 -9.78 -11.56
CA ALA A 42 14.16 -10.83 -10.84
C ALA A 42 13.09 -11.55 -11.69
N GLY A 43 13.08 -11.33 -13.01
CA GLY A 43 12.21 -12.02 -13.96
C GLY A 43 10.81 -11.43 -14.12
N LEU A 44 10.51 -10.27 -13.51
CA LEU A 44 9.22 -9.60 -13.71
C LEU A 44 9.14 -8.92 -15.07
N ARG A 45 8.03 -9.15 -15.79
CA ARG A 45 7.71 -8.53 -17.08
C ARG A 45 6.22 -8.20 -17.11
N PHE A 46 5.83 -7.30 -18.00
CA PHE A 46 4.42 -7.13 -18.37
C PHE A 46 3.96 -8.35 -19.14
N ASP A 47 2.71 -8.75 -18.94
CA ASP A 47 2.11 -9.85 -19.68
C ASP A 47 1.62 -9.33 -21.05
N GLU A 48 2.29 -9.76 -22.13
CA GLU A 48 1.98 -9.34 -23.50
C GLU A 48 0.63 -9.85 -24.03
N ASP A 49 0.03 -10.84 -23.34
CA ASP A 49 -1.29 -11.36 -23.67
C ASP A 49 -2.40 -10.48 -23.08
N MET A 50 -2.09 -9.59 -22.11
CA MET A 50 -3.05 -8.66 -21.50
C MET A 50 -3.30 -7.41 -22.35
N ARG A 51 -3.76 -7.60 -23.59
CA ARG A 51 -3.99 -6.51 -24.56
C ARG A 51 -5.26 -5.68 -24.31
N LYS A 52 -6.14 -6.17 -23.44
CA LYS A 52 -7.40 -5.51 -23.06
C LYS A 52 -7.21 -4.48 -21.93
N GLY A 53 -6.01 -4.39 -21.34
CA GLY A 53 -5.69 -3.51 -20.21
C GLY A 53 -5.38 -4.26 -18.91
N TYR A 54 -5.02 -3.49 -17.87
CA TYR A 54 -4.63 -3.95 -16.51
C TYR A 54 -3.31 -4.75 -16.46
N GLU A 55 -2.56 -4.77 -17.55
CA GLU A 55 -1.21 -5.34 -17.63
C GLU A 55 -0.25 -4.65 -16.67
N ASP A 56 -0.41 -3.34 -16.49
CA ASP A 56 0.34 -2.55 -15.53
C ASP A 56 0.00 -2.95 -14.09
N TRP A 57 -1.28 -3.05 -13.78
CA TRP A 57 -1.76 -3.45 -12.47
C TRP A 57 -1.26 -4.86 -12.10
N ASP A 58 -1.36 -5.81 -13.03
CA ASP A 58 -0.82 -7.17 -12.85
C ASP A 58 0.69 -7.17 -12.56
N PHE A 59 1.44 -6.36 -13.30
CA PHE A 59 2.88 -6.20 -13.08
C PHE A 59 3.20 -5.68 -11.67
N TRP A 60 2.51 -4.64 -11.19
CA TRP A 60 2.75 -4.06 -9.86
C TRP A 60 2.38 -5.03 -8.74
N LEU A 61 1.25 -5.73 -8.86
CA LEU A 61 0.86 -6.76 -7.91
C LEU A 61 1.84 -7.94 -7.92
N SER A 62 2.30 -8.37 -9.09
CA SER A 62 3.33 -9.41 -9.23
C SER A 62 4.65 -9.03 -8.57
N ALA A 63 5.10 -7.78 -8.74
CA ALA A 63 6.32 -7.29 -8.10
C ALA A 63 6.16 -7.31 -6.58
N TRP A 64 4.98 -6.92 -6.13
CA TRP A 64 4.68 -6.83 -4.72
C TRP A 64 4.56 -8.20 -4.03
N GLY A 65 3.96 -9.19 -4.71
CA GLY A 65 3.93 -10.59 -4.28
C GLY A 65 5.33 -11.21 -4.16
N ARG A 66 6.29 -10.71 -4.93
CA ARG A 66 7.73 -11.05 -4.82
C ARG A 66 8.49 -10.23 -3.77
N GLY A 67 7.78 -9.47 -2.93
CA GLY A 67 8.37 -8.69 -1.84
C GLY A 67 8.95 -7.34 -2.25
N PHE A 68 8.88 -6.95 -3.52
CA PHE A 68 9.25 -5.59 -3.91
C PHE A 68 8.28 -4.57 -3.30
N ARG A 69 8.78 -3.36 -3.07
CA ARG A 69 8.02 -2.25 -2.50
C ARG A 69 8.26 -0.99 -3.30
N GLY A 70 7.19 -0.23 -3.54
CA GLY A 70 7.21 1.08 -4.16
C GLY A 70 7.05 2.21 -3.14
N ARG A 71 7.29 3.43 -3.60
CA ARG A 71 7.06 4.67 -2.87
C ARG A 71 6.31 5.64 -3.78
N SER A 72 5.28 6.32 -3.26
CA SER A 72 4.64 7.43 -3.99
C SER A 72 5.62 8.59 -4.14
N ALA A 73 5.64 9.24 -5.31
CA ALA A 73 6.49 10.40 -5.56
C ALA A 73 5.98 11.68 -4.88
N ALA A 74 4.82 11.64 -4.20
CA ALA A 74 4.11 12.76 -3.55
C ALA A 74 3.73 13.94 -4.46
N GLN A 75 4.24 13.98 -5.69
CA GLN A 75 3.92 14.96 -6.72
C GLN A 75 3.74 14.28 -8.08
N PRO A 76 2.92 14.84 -8.99
CA PRO A 76 2.80 14.35 -10.36
C PRO A 76 4.14 14.51 -11.09
N MET A 77 4.75 13.39 -11.49
CA MET A 77 6.03 13.39 -12.21
C MET A 77 5.84 13.34 -13.73
N LEU A 78 4.65 13.00 -14.21
CA LEU A 78 4.31 12.91 -15.63
C LEU A 78 3.00 13.65 -15.91
N LEU A 79 3.07 14.61 -16.84
CA LEU A 79 1.90 15.30 -17.37
C LEU A 79 1.56 14.70 -18.73
N TYR A 80 0.37 14.12 -18.86
CA TYR A 80 -0.09 13.52 -20.11
C TYR A 80 -1.35 14.20 -20.65
N ARG A 81 -1.51 14.17 -21.97
CA ARG A 81 -2.68 14.74 -22.66
C ARG A 81 -3.71 13.65 -22.90
N LYS A 82 -4.89 13.78 -22.29
CA LYS A 82 -6.03 12.89 -22.56
C LYS A 82 -6.77 13.34 -23.83
N ARG A 83 -6.96 12.44 -24.79
CA ARG A 83 -7.80 12.67 -26.00
C ARG A 83 -9.21 12.09 -25.77
N PRO A 84 -10.27 12.65 -26.38
CA PRO A 84 -11.67 12.23 -26.14
C PRO A 84 -11.95 10.78 -26.54
N VAL A 85 -11.28 10.28 -27.58
CA VAL A 85 -11.32 8.87 -27.99
C VAL A 85 -10.15 8.17 -27.32
N SER A 86 -10.37 7.79 -26.07
CA SER A 86 -9.45 6.99 -25.27
C SER A 86 -10.08 5.61 -25.12
N MET A 87 -9.27 4.55 -25.01
CA MET A 87 -9.70 3.17 -24.72
C MET A 87 -10.77 3.04 -23.60
N LEU A 88 -10.90 4.07 -22.75
CA LEU A 88 -11.86 4.18 -21.66
C LEU A 88 -13.33 4.42 -22.07
N SER A 89 -13.65 4.74 -23.33
CA SER A 89 -15.05 5.01 -23.73
C SER A 89 -15.88 3.74 -23.97
N ASN A 90 -15.25 2.56 -24.09
CA ASN A 90 -15.91 1.26 -24.28
C ASN A 90 -15.70 0.28 -23.08
N SER A 91 -15.11 0.74 -21.97
CA SER A 91 -14.47 -0.16 -20.98
C SER A 91 -15.35 -0.68 -19.85
N HIS A 92 -16.66 -0.40 -19.82
CA HIS A 92 -17.53 -0.95 -18.77
C HIS A 92 -17.76 -2.46 -18.91
N ASP A 93 -17.82 -2.99 -20.14
CA ASP A 93 -18.06 -4.42 -20.38
C ASP A 93 -16.84 -5.29 -20.05
N ALA A 94 -15.64 -4.74 -20.25
CA ALA A 94 -14.37 -5.45 -20.00
C ALA A 94 -13.87 -5.34 -18.55
N ASP A 95 -14.25 -4.30 -17.79
CA ASP A 95 -13.75 -4.08 -16.42
C ASP A 95 -14.01 -5.29 -15.52
N ALA A 96 -15.22 -5.85 -15.57
CA ALA A 96 -15.57 -7.01 -14.75
C ALA A 96 -14.75 -8.26 -15.11
N GLU A 97 -14.47 -8.49 -16.40
CA GLU A 97 -13.62 -9.60 -16.87
C GLU A 97 -12.18 -9.42 -16.41
N LEU A 98 -11.63 -8.22 -16.61
CA LEU A 98 -10.25 -7.88 -16.25
C LEU A 98 -10.02 -7.95 -14.74
N ARG A 99 -10.96 -7.45 -13.93
CA ARG A 99 -10.92 -7.57 -12.46
C ARG A 99 -10.94 -9.01 -12.01
N ARG A 100 -11.80 -9.87 -12.60
CA ARG A 100 -11.82 -11.31 -12.28
C ARG A 100 -10.50 -11.99 -12.63
N ASN A 101 -9.91 -11.65 -13.78
CA ASN A 101 -8.61 -12.19 -14.18
C ASN A 101 -7.52 -11.80 -13.16
N LEU A 102 -7.46 -10.52 -12.78
CA LEU A 102 -6.52 -10.01 -11.80
C LEU A 102 -6.70 -10.68 -10.43
N GLN A 103 -7.95 -10.86 -9.98
CA GLN A 103 -8.26 -11.57 -8.73
C GLN A 103 -7.80 -13.03 -8.75
N ALA A 104 -7.99 -13.72 -9.88
CA ALA A 104 -7.55 -15.10 -10.06
C ALA A 104 -6.03 -15.25 -10.08
N ARG A 105 -5.30 -14.28 -10.63
CA ARG A 105 -3.82 -14.25 -10.62
C ARG A 105 -3.25 -13.92 -9.24
N HIS A 106 -3.92 -13.04 -8.50
CA HIS A 106 -3.44 -12.50 -7.22
C HIS A 106 -4.27 -12.94 -6.02
N THR A 107 -4.62 -14.23 -5.95
CA THR A 107 -5.44 -14.80 -4.84
C THR A 107 -4.81 -14.62 -3.45
N TRP A 108 -3.50 -14.35 -3.39
CA TRP A 108 -2.79 -14.00 -2.17
C TRP A 108 -3.24 -12.65 -1.59
N LEU A 109 -3.76 -11.74 -2.42
CA LEU A 109 -4.19 -10.39 -2.06
C LEU A 109 -5.71 -10.28 -1.93
N PHE A 110 -6.47 -10.90 -2.83
CA PHE A 110 -7.93 -10.72 -2.94
C PHE A 110 -8.75 -11.63 -2.01
N ASN A 111 -8.16 -12.09 -0.91
CA ASN A 111 -8.85 -12.85 0.14
C ASN A 111 -8.99 -11.97 1.39
N THR A 112 -10.20 -11.76 1.88
CA THR A 112 -10.51 -10.84 3.00
C THR A 112 -9.61 -11.06 4.23
N PRO A 113 -9.53 -12.27 4.83
CA PRO A 113 -8.57 -12.57 5.90
C PRO A 113 -7.12 -12.19 5.58
N LYS A 114 -6.63 -12.48 4.37
CA LYS A 114 -5.25 -12.15 3.98
C LYS A 114 -5.06 -10.64 3.85
N LEU A 115 -6.02 -9.95 3.25
CA LEU A 115 -5.98 -8.51 3.10
C LEU A 115 -6.00 -7.80 4.46
N LEU A 116 -6.83 -8.29 5.38
CA LEU A 116 -6.90 -7.80 6.75
C LEU A 116 -5.59 -8.03 7.49
N ALA A 117 -4.99 -9.23 7.40
CA ALA A 117 -3.70 -9.52 8.00
C ALA A 117 -2.57 -8.63 7.43
N LEU A 118 -2.55 -8.43 6.11
CA LEU A 118 -1.61 -7.54 5.42
C LEU A 118 -1.79 -6.08 5.84
N GLU A 119 -3.04 -5.63 6.03
CA GLU A 119 -3.35 -4.31 6.56
C GLU A 119 -2.90 -4.20 8.02
N ALA A 120 -3.31 -5.11 8.90
CA ALA A 120 -2.98 -5.11 10.33
C ALA A 120 -1.46 -5.08 10.58
N ALA A 121 -0.70 -5.85 9.79
CA ALA A 121 0.75 -5.92 9.92
C ALA A 121 1.47 -4.60 9.57
N ARG A 122 0.86 -3.73 8.75
CA ARG A 122 1.51 -2.52 8.22
C ARG A 122 0.85 -1.22 8.63
N PHE A 123 -0.45 -1.25 8.87
CA PHE A 123 -1.32 -0.14 9.22
C PHE A 123 -2.30 -0.58 10.30
N PRO A 124 -1.82 -0.88 11.53
CA PRO A 124 -2.71 -1.16 12.64
C PRO A 124 -3.65 0.03 12.85
N ARG A 125 -4.96 -0.25 12.92
CA ARG A 125 -5.99 0.79 12.99
C ARG A 125 -6.28 1.26 14.41
N TYR A 126 -6.02 0.41 15.40
CA TYR A 126 -6.30 0.65 16.79
C TYR A 126 -5.03 0.47 17.62
N ALA A 127 -4.91 1.29 18.66
CA ALA A 127 -3.99 1.11 19.76
C ALA A 127 -4.83 1.02 21.03
N VAL A 128 -4.78 -0.12 21.72
CA VAL A 128 -5.49 -0.33 22.98
C VAL A 128 -4.50 -0.15 24.12
N ILE A 129 -4.83 0.73 25.07
CA ILE A 129 -4.03 0.99 26.27
C ILE A 129 -4.89 0.57 27.46
N GLU A 130 -4.41 -0.38 28.24
CA GLU A 130 -5.14 -0.94 29.39
C GLU A 130 -4.48 -0.49 30.70
N GLY A 131 -5.26 0.15 31.58
CA GLY A 131 -4.80 0.56 32.91
C GLY A 131 -3.74 1.67 32.90
N GLU A 132 -2.79 1.59 33.84
CA GLU A 132 -1.67 2.54 34.01
C GLU A 132 -0.34 1.99 33.45
N GLY A 133 -0.39 0.97 32.60
CA GLY A 133 0.79 0.37 31.97
C GLY A 133 1.51 1.31 31.00
N ASP A 134 2.76 0.99 30.66
CA ASP A 134 3.60 1.73 29.70
C ASP A 134 3.58 1.12 28.29
N THR A 135 2.63 0.22 28.03
CA THR A 135 2.48 -0.47 26.75
C THR A 135 1.14 -0.19 26.08
N ALA A 136 1.13 -0.34 24.75
CA ALA A 136 -0.06 -0.31 23.92
C ALA A 136 -0.09 -1.57 23.04
N ARG A 137 -1.29 -2.09 22.84
CA ARG A 137 -1.54 -3.21 21.95
C ARG A 137 -2.05 -2.67 20.61
N LEU A 138 -1.21 -2.75 19.57
CA LEU A 138 -1.58 -2.41 18.21
C LEU A 138 -2.39 -3.55 17.58
N MET A 139 -3.53 -3.23 16.98
CA MET A 139 -4.38 -4.22 16.32
C MET A 139 -5.24 -3.58 15.23
N THR A 140 -5.67 -4.42 14.29
CA THR A 140 -6.83 -4.15 13.41
C THR A 140 -7.84 -5.28 13.56
N ASP A 141 -7.33 -6.50 13.74
CA ASP A 141 -8.04 -7.70 14.14
C ASP A 141 -7.67 -8.00 15.61
N PRO A 142 -8.65 -8.15 16.53
CA PRO A 142 -8.35 -8.45 17.94
C PRO A 142 -7.57 -9.76 18.14
N ASP A 143 -7.70 -10.72 17.24
CA ASP A 143 -6.98 -12.00 17.30
C ASP A 143 -5.51 -11.85 16.87
N HIS A 144 -5.16 -10.74 16.21
CA HIS A 144 -3.82 -10.45 15.69
C HIS A 144 -3.33 -9.11 16.21
N SER A 145 -2.69 -9.16 17.37
CA SER A 145 -2.18 -7.98 18.04
C SER A 145 -0.67 -8.01 18.24
N ARG A 146 -0.08 -6.81 18.34
CA ARG A 146 1.33 -6.62 18.65
C ARG A 146 1.46 -5.59 19.76
N GLU A 147 2.12 -5.99 20.85
CA GLU A 147 2.45 -5.09 21.93
C GLU A 147 3.65 -4.21 21.56
N ILE A 148 3.58 -2.93 21.93
CA ILE A 148 4.63 -1.93 21.79
C ILE A 148 4.66 -1.05 23.04
N THR A 149 5.75 -0.32 23.25
CA THR A 149 5.80 0.68 24.32
C THR A 149 5.04 1.96 23.93
N LEU A 150 4.58 2.75 24.91
CA LEU A 150 3.96 4.05 24.65
C LEU A 150 4.91 5.03 23.95
N ASP A 151 6.21 4.95 24.25
CA ASP A 151 7.25 5.72 23.56
C ASP A 151 7.34 5.36 22.06
N GLU A 152 7.20 4.07 21.72
CA GLU A 152 7.13 3.64 20.32
C GLU A 152 5.86 4.12 19.64
N LEU A 153 4.72 4.07 20.34
CA LEU A 153 3.45 4.56 19.83
C LEU A 153 3.53 6.06 19.54
N GLU A 154 4.09 6.84 20.46
CA GLU A 154 4.30 8.28 20.28
C GLU A 154 5.18 8.55 19.05
N ARG A 155 6.31 7.83 18.92
CA ARG A 155 7.18 7.96 17.73
C ARG A 155 6.44 7.67 16.43
N MET A 156 5.57 6.65 16.41
CA MET A 156 4.77 6.33 15.23
C MET A 156 3.76 7.43 14.89
N ILE A 157 3.05 7.95 15.89
CA ILE A 157 2.08 9.05 15.70
C ILE A 157 2.78 10.31 15.18
N MET A 158 3.90 10.69 15.81
CA MET A 158 4.67 11.87 15.41
C MET A 158 5.25 11.72 14.00
N ALA A 159 5.72 10.53 13.63
CA ALA A 159 6.20 10.26 12.27
C ALA A 159 5.09 10.42 11.22
N TYR A 160 3.86 9.98 11.52
CA TYR A 160 2.70 10.12 10.64
C TYR A 160 2.25 11.59 10.52
N LEU A 161 2.21 12.33 11.63
CA LEU A 161 1.82 13.74 11.63
C LEU A 161 2.84 14.66 10.94
N ALA A 162 4.10 14.20 10.84
CA ALA A 162 5.16 14.91 10.14
C ALA A 162 5.19 14.62 8.62
N GLU A 163 4.31 13.76 8.11
CA GLU A 163 4.16 13.56 6.66
C GLU A 163 3.55 14.82 6.02
N PRO A 164 4.13 15.32 4.91
CA PRO A 164 3.64 16.49 4.19
C PRO A 164 2.31 16.27 3.47
#